data_AF-A0A1G1YL63-F1
#
_entry.id   AF-A0A1G1YL63-F1
#
_cell.length_a   1.000
_cell.length_b   1.000
_cell.length_c   1.000
_cell.angle_alpha   90.00
_cell.angle_beta   90.00
_cell.angle_gamma   90.00
#
_symmetry.space_group_name_H-M   'P 1'
#
loop_
_entity.id
_entity.type
_entity.pdbx_description
1 polymer ?
#
loop_
_entity_poly.entity_id
_entity_poly.type
_entity_poly.pdbx_seq_one_letter_code
_entity_poly.pdbx_strand_id
1 'polypeptide(L)'
;MSADNQQERPKNINPWYITGFVEGEGTFHIAIYRDPKMKYGIKIIPEFHINQSYLRQETLQQIKTYFKCGYIKHNHKTNDRDDTLVYVVRNRNDLMQKIIPFFEKYPMLSKKQESFLIFKQIVWWLDQGKHTTKTGVKKIIKLSYQMNNSGKNRKIRKEDLLDFLESSETIRQKCA
;
A
#
# COMPACT_ATOMS: atom_id res chain seq x y z
N MET A 1 3.27 45.03 -28.55
CA MET A 1 4.06 44.01 -27.83
C MET A 1 3.09 43.28 -26.92
N SER A 2 2.48 42.19 -27.40
CA SER A 2 1.61 41.38 -26.55
C SER A 2 2.47 40.50 -25.67
N ALA A 3 2.26 40.61 -24.36
CA ALA A 3 2.84 39.69 -23.39
C ALA A 3 2.08 38.35 -23.52
N ASP A 4 2.55 37.50 -24.43
CA ASP A 4 2.16 36.09 -24.48
C ASP A 4 2.69 35.42 -23.21
N ASN A 5 1.84 35.40 -22.18
CA ASN A 5 2.07 34.63 -20.98
C ASN A 5 1.80 33.15 -21.31
N GLN A 6 2.72 32.53 -22.07
CA GLN A 6 2.74 31.10 -22.32
C GLN A 6 3.24 30.38 -21.07
N GLN A 7 2.36 30.23 -20.08
CA GLN A 7 2.51 29.16 -19.10
C GLN A 7 2.18 27.84 -19.81
N GLU A 8 3.15 27.27 -20.52
CA GLU A 8 3.05 25.90 -20.99
C GLU A 8 2.94 24.98 -19.77
N ARG A 9 1.74 24.43 -19.53
CA ARG A 9 1.58 23.37 -18.53
C ARG A 9 2.35 22.15 -19.05
N PRO A 10 3.31 21.61 -18.28
CA PRO A 10 4.05 20.43 -18.73
C PRO A 10 3.06 19.30 -19.02
N LYS A 11 3.17 18.66 -20.19
CA LYS A 11 2.27 17.57 -20.62
C LYS A 11 2.26 16.38 -19.65
N ASN A 12 3.32 16.25 -18.84
CA ASN A 12 3.47 15.20 -17.85
C ASN A 12 3.69 15.81 -16.46
N ILE A 13 3.02 15.24 -15.46
CA ILE A 13 3.21 15.58 -14.05
C ILE A 13 4.67 15.35 -13.64
N ASN A 14 5.26 16.29 -12.90
CA ASN A 14 6.63 16.17 -12.42
C ASN A 14 6.74 15.00 -11.41
N PRO A 15 7.68 14.05 -11.56
CA PRO A 15 7.87 12.96 -10.60
C PRO A 15 8.08 13.44 -9.16
N TRP A 16 8.86 14.51 -8.95
CA TRP A 16 9.07 15.06 -7.62
C TRP A 16 7.80 15.67 -7.01
N TYR A 17 6.90 16.18 -7.85
CA TYR A 17 5.58 16.59 -7.39
C TYR A 17 4.77 15.40 -6.88
N ILE A 18 4.81 14.25 -7.57
CA ILE A 18 4.14 13.02 -7.09
C ILE A 18 4.75 12.60 -5.75
N THR A 19 6.07 12.59 -5.61
CA THR A 19 6.73 12.26 -4.33
C THR A 19 6.29 13.21 -3.21
N GLY A 20 6.30 14.52 -3.44
CA GLY A 20 5.83 15.51 -2.46
C GLY A 20 4.32 15.39 -2.15
N PHE A 21 3.51 15.01 -3.13
CA PHE A 21 2.09 14.77 -2.92
C PHE A 21 1.87 13.51 -2.07
N VAL A 22 2.64 12.45 -2.31
CA VAL A 22 2.59 11.20 -1.56
C VAL A 22 3.14 11.37 -0.14
N GLU A 23 4.11 12.25 0.08
CA GLU A 23 4.57 12.67 1.41
C GLU A 23 3.41 13.20 2.28
N GLY A 24 2.50 13.98 1.69
CA GLY A 24 1.28 14.43 2.38
C GLY A 24 0.20 13.35 2.44
N GLU A 25 -0.32 12.96 1.27
CA GLU A 25 -1.60 12.25 1.14
C GLU A 25 -1.48 10.73 0.92
N GLY A 26 -0.26 10.26 0.65
CA GLY A 26 0.00 8.87 0.32
C GLY A 26 0.14 7.95 1.54
N THR A 27 -0.22 6.68 1.38
CA THR A 27 -0.09 5.65 2.41
C THR A 27 0.41 4.34 1.80
N PHE A 28 1.47 3.78 2.40
CA PHE A 28 1.88 2.40 2.18
C PHE A 28 1.28 1.52 3.27
N HIS A 29 0.54 0.49 2.87
CA HIS A 29 -0.19 -0.35 3.81
C HIS A 29 -0.01 -1.84 3.49
N ILE A 30 0.02 -2.66 4.54
CA ILE A 30 -0.05 -4.12 4.44
C ILE A 30 -1.31 -4.56 5.19
N ALA A 31 -2.37 -4.81 4.43
CA ALA A 31 -3.61 -5.35 4.95
C ALA A 31 -3.42 -6.83 5.31
N ILE A 32 -3.78 -7.19 6.53
CA ILE A 32 -3.68 -8.56 7.04
C ILE A 32 -5.03 -8.95 7.64
N TYR A 33 -5.57 -10.07 7.21
CA TYR A 33 -6.85 -10.59 7.68
C TYR A 33 -6.86 -12.10 7.70
N ARG A 34 -7.76 -12.64 8.53
CA ARG A 34 -8.00 -14.09 8.59
C ARG A 34 -8.80 -14.50 7.36
N ASP A 35 -8.33 -15.52 6.66
CA ASP A 35 -8.97 -16.08 5.47
C ASP A 35 -8.77 -17.60 5.47
N PRO A 36 -9.83 -18.39 5.73
CA PRO A 36 -9.72 -19.85 5.82
C PRO A 36 -9.29 -20.51 4.51
N LYS A 37 -9.39 -19.80 3.37
CA LYS A 37 -8.93 -20.31 2.07
C LYS A 37 -7.41 -20.28 1.92
N MET A 38 -6.71 -19.52 2.76
CA MET A 38 -5.25 -19.45 2.71
C MET A 38 -4.61 -20.64 3.41
N LYS A 39 -3.45 -21.08 2.90
CA LYS A 39 -2.72 -22.21 3.49
C LYS A 39 -2.49 -22.04 4.98
N TYR A 40 -2.33 -20.84 5.55
CA TYR A 40 -2.18 -20.64 7.01
C TYR A 40 -3.31 -19.83 7.64
N GLY A 41 -4.48 -19.77 6.99
CA GLY A 41 -5.61 -19.00 7.51
C GLY A 41 -5.39 -17.48 7.53
N ILE A 42 -4.27 -16.98 6.98
CA ILE A 42 -3.90 -15.56 6.97
C ILE A 42 -3.66 -15.13 5.53
N LYS A 43 -4.33 -14.05 5.13
CA LYS A 43 -4.12 -13.37 3.86
C LYS A 43 -3.40 -12.04 4.09
N ILE A 44 -2.45 -11.76 3.20
CA ILE A 44 -1.60 -10.58 3.26
C ILE A 44 -1.73 -9.86 1.92
N ILE A 45 -2.17 -8.61 1.94
CA ILE A 45 -2.32 -7.77 0.75
C ILE A 45 -1.53 -6.48 0.94
N PRO A 46 -0.51 -6.23 0.11
CA PRO A 46 0.12 -4.92 0.03
C PRO A 46 -0.75 -3.97 -0.79
N GLU A 47 -0.95 -2.76 -0.26
CA GLU A 47 -1.74 -1.71 -0.90
C GLU A 47 -1.01 -0.37 -0.81
N PHE A 48 -0.94 0.34 -1.93
CA PHE A 48 -0.52 1.73 -2.00
C PHE A 48 -1.74 2.61 -2.27
N HIS A 49 -1.97 3.59 -1.39
CA HIS A 49 -3.12 4.50 -1.44
C HIS A 49 -2.68 5.95 -1.57
N ILE A 50 -3.50 6.75 -2.26
CA ILE A 50 -3.43 8.22 -2.22
C ILE A 50 -4.86 8.73 -2.06
N ASN A 51 -5.13 9.45 -0.98
CA ASN A 51 -6.46 10.02 -0.70
C ASN A 51 -6.54 11.45 -1.23
N GLN A 52 -7.71 11.87 -1.71
CA GLN A 52 -7.96 13.27 -2.07
C GLN A 52 -9.47 13.53 -2.08
N SER A 53 -9.87 14.76 -1.76
CA SER A 53 -11.25 15.21 -1.93
C SER A 53 -11.68 15.10 -3.41
N TYR A 54 -12.94 14.74 -3.64
CA TYR A 54 -13.59 14.62 -4.94
C TYR A 54 -13.46 15.89 -5.77
N LEU A 55 -13.55 17.06 -5.13
CA LEU A 55 -13.39 18.38 -5.76
C LEU A 55 -12.01 18.57 -6.40
N ARG A 56 -11.01 17.78 -5.99
CA ARG A 56 -9.62 17.82 -6.46
C ARG A 56 -9.18 16.48 -7.07
N GLN A 57 -10.12 15.72 -7.62
CA GLN A 57 -9.85 14.39 -8.19
C GLN A 57 -8.89 14.39 -9.38
N GLU A 58 -8.73 15.52 -10.07
CA GLU A 58 -7.84 15.65 -11.24
C GLU A 58 -6.41 15.20 -10.91
N THR A 59 -5.89 15.51 -9.72
CA THR A 59 -4.56 15.07 -9.29
C THR A 59 -4.46 13.55 -9.23
N LEU A 60 -5.49 12.86 -8.72
CA LEU A 60 -5.53 11.39 -8.69
C LEU A 60 -5.54 10.82 -10.12
N GLN A 61 -6.29 11.43 -11.04
CA GLN A 61 -6.33 11.01 -12.44
C GLN A 61 -5.00 11.19 -13.15
N GLN A 62 -4.30 12.31 -12.90
CA GLN A 62 -2.95 12.55 -13.44
C GLN A 62 -1.95 11.53 -12.89
N ILE A 63 -1.98 11.24 -11.59
CA ILE A 63 -1.10 10.24 -10.97
C ILE A 63 -1.39 8.83 -11.52
N LYS A 64 -2.67 8.46 -11.63
CA LYS A 64 -3.08 7.18 -12.25
C LYS A 64 -2.60 7.08 -13.70
N THR A 65 -2.72 8.16 -14.46
CA THR A 65 -2.26 8.22 -15.86
C THR A 65 -0.74 8.10 -15.95
N TYR A 66 -0.01 8.73 -15.04
CA TYR A 66 1.44 8.63 -14.94
C TYR A 66 1.89 7.19 -14.67
N PHE A 67 1.31 6.55 -13.65
CA PHE A 67 1.67 5.17 -13.30
C PHE A 67 1.11 4.12 -14.26
N LYS A 68 0.03 4.42 -14.98
CA LYS A 68 -0.68 3.47 -15.85
C LYS A 68 -1.04 2.17 -15.13
N CYS A 69 -1.48 2.28 -13.88
CA CYS A 69 -1.95 1.16 -13.07
C CYS A 69 -2.95 1.63 -12.01
N GLY A 70 -3.47 0.67 -11.24
CA GLY A 70 -4.39 0.96 -10.16
C GLY A 70 -5.76 1.46 -10.63
N TYR A 71 -6.58 1.84 -9.66
CA TYR A 71 -7.93 2.33 -9.87
C TYR A 71 -8.29 3.38 -8.82
N ILE A 72 -9.29 4.21 -9.12
CA ILE A 72 -9.82 5.22 -8.20
C ILE A 72 -11.20 4.76 -7.76
N LYS A 73 -11.50 4.89 -6.47
CA LYS A 73 -12.82 4.60 -5.88
C LYS A 73 -13.15 5.62 -4.80
N HIS A 74 -14.41 5.69 -4.40
CA HIS A 74 -14.79 6.37 -3.16
C HIS A 74 -14.14 5.67 -1.95
N ASN A 75 -13.68 6.47 -0.99
CA ASN A 75 -13.03 5.98 0.22
C ASN A 75 -14.04 5.23 1.10
N HIS A 76 -15.17 5.87 1.42
CA HIS A 76 -16.28 5.25 2.13
C HIS A 76 -17.46 4.99 1.17
N LYS A 77 -17.82 3.71 1.00
CA LYS A 77 -18.94 3.29 0.12
C LYS A 77 -20.32 3.56 0.71
N THR A 78 -20.41 3.78 2.02
CA THR A 78 -21.68 3.80 2.77
C THR A 78 -21.90 5.12 3.50
N ASN A 79 -21.02 6.10 3.30
CA ASN A 79 -21.13 7.41 3.90
C ASN A 79 -21.21 8.44 2.78
N ASP A 80 -22.42 8.78 2.37
CA ASP A 80 -22.69 9.72 1.26
C ASP A 80 -22.25 11.16 1.56
N ARG A 81 -21.81 11.45 2.80
CA ARG A 81 -21.21 12.73 3.18
C ARG A 81 -19.69 12.74 3.09
N ASP A 82 -19.06 11.59 2.81
CA ASP A 82 -17.62 11.53 2.57
C ASP A 82 -17.30 11.65 1.08
N ASP A 83 -16.96 12.88 0.68
CA ASP A 83 -16.52 13.20 -0.66
C ASP A 83 -15.05 12.84 -0.92
N THR A 84 -14.45 11.91 -0.18
CA THR A 84 -13.05 11.51 -0.40
C THR A 84 -12.94 10.38 -1.41
N LEU A 85 -12.07 10.56 -2.40
CA LEU A 85 -11.63 9.51 -3.32
C LEU A 85 -10.27 8.95 -2.87
N VAL A 86 -10.03 7.70 -3.25
CA VAL A 86 -8.75 7.03 -3.05
C VAL A 86 -8.28 6.38 -4.34
N TYR A 87 -7.07 6.72 -4.77
CA TYR A 87 -6.31 5.97 -5.77
C TYR A 87 -5.65 4.77 -5.08
N VAL A 88 -5.84 3.58 -5.64
CA VAL A 88 -5.39 2.31 -5.06
C VAL A 88 -4.59 1.50 -6.07
N VAL A 89 -3.41 1.05 -5.65
CA VAL A 89 -2.62 0.02 -6.34
C VAL A 89 -2.43 -1.17 -5.41
N ARG A 90 -3.00 -2.31 -5.79
CA ARG A 90 -2.92 -3.58 -5.03
C ARG A 90 -2.39 -4.76 -5.85
N ASN A 91 -2.32 -4.60 -7.17
CA ASN A 91 -1.79 -5.65 -8.03
C ASN A 91 -0.29 -5.79 -7.77
N ARG A 92 0.17 -7.02 -7.45
CA ARG A 92 1.57 -7.26 -7.07
C ARG A 92 2.56 -6.89 -8.18
N ASN A 93 2.22 -7.16 -9.43
CA ASN A 93 3.08 -6.82 -10.57
C ASN A 93 3.19 -5.31 -10.75
N ASP A 94 2.08 -4.57 -10.65
CA ASP A 94 2.11 -3.11 -10.69
C ASP A 94 2.91 -2.50 -9.54
N LEU A 95 2.80 -3.06 -8.33
CA LEU A 95 3.60 -2.63 -7.19
C LEU A 95 5.11 -2.83 -7.44
N MET A 96 5.49 -4.01 -7.93
CA MET A 96 6.88 -4.38 -8.20
C MET A 96 7.50 -3.63 -9.38
N GLN A 97 6.74 -3.42 -10.45
CA GLN A 97 7.28 -2.89 -11.71
C GLN A 97 7.12 -1.36 -11.85
N LYS A 98 6.19 -0.76 -11.11
CA LYS A 98 5.85 0.67 -11.28
C LYS A 98 6.02 1.47 -10.00
N ILE A 99 5.37 1.04 -8.91
CA ILE A 99 5.35 1.83 -7.66
C ILE A 99 6.69 1.78 -6.93
N ILE A 100 7.25 0.58 -6.71
CA ILE A 100 8.53 0.43 -6.01
C ILE A 100 9.67 1.13 -6.76
N PRO A 101 9.88 0.90 -8.08
CA PRO A 101 10.97 1.56 -8.81
C PRO A 101 10.85 3.09 -8.83
N PHE A 102 9.62 3.61 -8.81
CA PHE A 102 9.39 5.05 -8.72
C PHE A 102 9.94 5.65 -7.42
N PHE A 103 9.58 5.08 -6.26
CA PHE A 103 10.02 5.60 -4.95
C PHE A 103 11.45 5.20 -4.59
N GLU A 104 12.06 4.27 -5.31
CA GLU A 104 13.53 4.08 -5.28
C GLU A 104 14.25 5.22 -6.00
N LYS A 105 13.73 5.65 -7.16
CA LYS A 105 14.31 6.74 -7.95
C LYS A 105 14.03 8.12 -7.35
N TYR A 106 12.87 8.30 -6.73
CA TYR A 106 12.40 9.55 -6.15
C TYR A 106 12.05 9.35 -4.66
N PRO A 107 13.07 9.17 -3.80
CA PRO A 107 12.87 8.84 -2.39
C PRO A 107 12.15 9.96 -1.63
N MET A 108 11.38 9.56 -0.62
CA MET A 108 10.76 10.47 0.34
C MET A 108 11.76 10.90 1.41
N LEU A 109 11.54 12.08 1.99
CA LEU A 109 12.36 12.69 3.03
C LEU A 109 11.86 12.37 4.44
N SER A 110 10.57 12.10 4.61
CA SER A 110 9.99 11.82 5.94
C SER A 110 10.13 10.36 6.37
N LYS A 111 9.64 10.04 7.58
CA LYS A 111 9.48 8.66 8.08
C LYS A 111 8.63 7.77 7.15
N LYS A 112 7.90 8.34 6.20
CA LYS A 112 7.20 7.57 5.16
C LYS A 112 8.17 6.77 4.30
N GLN A 113 9.43 7.21 4.15
CA GLN A 113 10.48 6.44 3.49
C GLN A 113 10.77 5.13 4.22
N GLU A 114 10.81 5.12 5.56
CA GLU A 114 10.97 3.89 6.35
C GLU A 114 9.78 2.93 6.13
N SER A 115 8.55 3.46 6.16
CA SER A 115 7.35 2.67 5.82
C SER A 115 7.44 2.11 4.39
N PHE A 116 7.92 2.89 3.41
CA PHE A 116 8.11 2.42 2.04
C PHE A 116 9.15 1.30 1.94
N LEU A 117 10.29 1.42 2.63
CA LEU A 117 11.31 0.37 2.61
C LEU A 117 10.79 -0.96 3.19
N ILE A 118 10.04 -0.89 4.28
CA ILE A 118 9.36 -2.08 4.83
C ILE A 118 8.32 -2.63 3.84
N PHE A 119 7.51 -1.76 3.25
CA PHE A 119 6.51 -2.13 2.25
C PHE A 119 7.17 -2.88 1.07
N LYS A 120 8.20 -2.28 0.47
CA LYS A 120 9.01 -2.89 -0.60
C LYS A 120 9.52 -4.27 -0.20
N GLN A 121 10.11 -4.39 1.00
CA GLN A 121 10.64 -5.65 1.49
C GLN A 121 9.57 -6.74 1.58
N ILE A 122 8.37 -6.39 2.05
CA ILE A 122 7.24 -7.32 2.15
C ILE A 122 6.71 -7.72 0.77
N VAL A 123 6.55 -6.77 -0.17
CA VAL A 123 6.12 -7.09 -1.53
C VAL A 123 7.09 -8.07 -2.19
N TRP A 124 8.40 -7.89 -2.01
CA TRP A 124 9.40 -8.83 -2.53
C TRP A 124 9.31 -10.21 -1.87
N TRP A 125 9.11 -10.29 -0.56
CA TRP A 125 8.89 -11.58 0.12
C TRP A 125 7.61 -12.28 -0.34
N LEU A 126 6.57 -11.53 -0.66
CA LEU A 126 5.34 -12.08 -1.24
C LEU A 126 5.61 -12.65 -2.63
N ASP A 127 6.39 -11.94 -3.45
CA ASP A 127 6.76 -12.38 -4.79
C ASP A 127 7.63 -13.65 -4.78
N GLN A 128 8.58 -13.73 -3.84
CA GLN A 128 9.39 -14.93 -3.58
C GLN A 128 8.63 -16.09 -2.92
N GLY A 129 7.31 -15.96 -2.72
CA GLY A 129 6.50 -17.01 -2.13
C GLY A 129 6.76 -17.26 -0.64
N LYS A 130 7.44 -16.39 0.11
CA LYS A 130 7.76 -16.64 1.54
C LYS A 130 6.50 -16.81 2.39
N HIS A 131 5.41 -16.15 2.02
CA HIS A 131 4.09 -16.30 2.64
C HIS A 131 3.46 -17.71 2.51
N THR A 132 4.06 -18.60 1.70
CA THR A 132 3.66 -20.01 1.58
C THR A 132 4.26 -20.91 2.67
N THR A 133 5.01 -20.32 3.60
CA THR A 133 5.56 -20.97 4.79
C THR A 133 5.10 -20.27 6.06
N LYS A 134 4.89 -21.02 7.15
CA LYS A 134 4.48 -20.44 8.45
C LYS A 134 5.51 -19.43 8.97
N THR A 135 6.79 -19.78 8.90
CA THR A 135 7.90 -18.92 9.33
C THR A 135 7.95 -17.64 8.51
N GLY A 136 7.70 -17.69 7.20
CA GLY A 136 7.60 -16.52 6.35
C GLY A 136 6.39 -15.63 6.67
N VAL A 137 5.21 -16.21 6.88
CA VAL A 137 4.02 -15.46 7.35
C VAL A 137 4.31 -14.75 8.67
N LYS A 138 4.90 -15.44 9.64
CA LYS A 138 5.30 -14.88 10.94
C LYS A 138 6.27 -13.69 10.79
N LYS A 139 7.26 -13.81 9.90
CA LYS A 139 8.21 -12.72 9.59
C LYS A 139 7.51 -11.52 8.96
N ILE A 140 6.61 -11.75 7.99
CA ILE A 140 5.85 -10.67 7.34
C ILE A 140 4.96 -9.94 8.35
N ILE A 141 4.24 -10.67 9.21
CA ILE A 141 3.40 -10.05 10.25
C ILE A 141 4.25 -9.14 11.13
N LYS A 142 5.33 -9.66 11.74
CA LYS A 142 6.20 -8.88 12.64
C LYS A 142 6.72 -7.61 11.96
N LEU A 143 7.21 -7.72 10.73
CA LEU A 143 7.75 -6.59 9.99
C LEU A 143 6.66 -5.55 9.66
N SER A 144 5.48 -6.00 9.23
CA SER A 144 4.37 -5.11 8.87
C SER A 144 3.84 -4.25 10.03
N TYR A 145 4.00 -4.71 11.28
CA TYR A 145 3.62 -3.97 12.48
C TYR A 145 4.69 -2.97 12.94
N GLN A 146 5.82 -2.87 12.25
CA GLN A 146 6.79 -1.79 12.45
C GLN A 146 6.44 -0.55 11.61
N MET A 147 5.56 -0.70 10.61
CA MET A 147 5.11 0.40 9.74
C MET A 147 4.12 1.32 10.44
N ASN A 148 4.04 2.58 9.98
CA ASN A 148 2.98 3.55 10.30
C ASN A 148 2.69 3.66 11.81
N ASN A 149 3.61 4.29 12.55
CA ASN A 149 3.56 4.41 14.00
C ASN A 149 3.46 3.06 14.73
N SER A 150 4.30 2.09 14.32
CA SER A 150 4.35 0.76 14.92
C SER A 150 3.00 0.04 14.96
N GLY A 151 2.18 0.24 13.92
CA GLY A 151 0.90 -0.43 13.77
C GLY A 151 -0.18 -0.03 14.79
N LYS A 152 -0.01 1.10 15.52
CA LYS A 152 -0.97 1.56 16.55
C LYS A 152 -2.42 1.63 16.09
N ASN A 153 -2.65 1.95 14.81
CA ASN A 153 -3.98 2.11 14.24
C ASN A 153 -4.52 0.82 13.58
N ARG A 154 -3.83 -0.32 13.73
CA ARG A 154 -4.30 -1.60 13.17
C ARG A 154 -5.44 -2.15 14.03
N LYS A 155 -6.52 -2.59 13.37
CA LYS A 155 -7.72 -3.15 14.03
C LYS A 155 -7.45 -4.48 14.74
N ILE A 156 -6.55 -5.30 14.20
CA ILE A 156 -6.17 -6.60 14.78
C ILE A 156 -4.82 -6.41 15.46
N ARG A 157 -4.63 -6.95 16.67
CA ARG A 157 -3.32 -6.88 17.34
C ARG A 157 -2.36 -7.89 16.71
N LYS A 158 -1.06 -7.59 16.81
CA LYS A 158 -0.01 -8.45 16.26
C LYS A 158 -0.05 -9.83 16.94
N GLU A 159 -0.20 -9.83 18.25
CA GLU A 159 -0.25 -11.01 19.11
C GLU A 159 -1.42 -11.92 18.69
N ASP A 160 -2.61 -11.36 18.45
CA ASP A 160 -3.80 -12.13 18.02
C ASP A 160 -3.61 -12.83 16.66
N LEU A 161 -2.76 -12.30 15.78
CA LEU A 161 -2.40 -12.93 14.51
C LEU A 161 -1.36 -14.02 14.70
N LEU A 162 -0.38 -13.78 15.57
CA LEU A 162 0.67 -14.75 15.88
C LEU A 162 0.07 -15.98 16.59
N ASP A 163 -0.77 -15.77 17.59
CA ASP A 163 -1.40 -16.86 18.35
C ASP A 163 -2.32 -17.69 17.45
N PHE A 164 -3.07 -17.04 16.56
CA PHE A 164 -3.90 -17.71 15.54
C PHE A 164 -3.05 -18.57 14.58
N LEU A 165 -1.88 -18.06 14.18
CA LEU A 165 -0.96 -18.78 13.31
C LEU A 165 -0.35 -20.01 14.01
N GLU A 166 -0.09 -19.92 15.32
CA GLU A 166 0.41 -21.04 16.12
C GLU A 166 -0.68 -22.11 16.30
N SER A 167 -1.89 -21.73 16.72
CA SER A 167 -3.00 -22.67 16.96
C SER A 167 -3.45 -23.41 15.69
N SER A 168 -3.45 -22.72 14.55
CA SER A 168 -3.74 -23.33 13.25
C SER A 168 -2.74 -24.39 12.83
N GLU A 169 -1.48 -24.31 13.29
CA GLU A 169 -0.48 -25.35 13.01
C GLU A 169 -0.69 -26.59 13.89
N THR A 170 -0.94 -26.40 15.18
CA THR A 170 -1.18 -27.50 16.13
C THR A 170 -2.35 -28.38 15.70
N ILE A 171 -3.43 -27.77 15.20
CA ILE A 171 -4.59 -28.52 14.68
C ILE A 171 -4.18 -29.37 13.48
N ARG A 172 -3.35 -28.86 12.57
CA ARG A 172 -2.95 -29.58 11.36
C ARG A 172 -1.97 -30.70 11.62
N GLN A 173 -1.04 -30.52 12.55
CA GLN A 173 -0.11 -31.59 12.96
C GLN A 173 -0.85 -32.75 13.62
N LYS A 174 -1.98 -32.51 14.28
CA LYS A 174 -2.83 -33.58 14.84
C LYS A 174 -3.70 -34.30 13.81
N CYS A 175 -3.89 -33.71 12.62
CA CYS A 175 -4.77 -34.23 11.57
C CYS A 175 -4.00 -34.78 10.35
N ALA A 176 -2.67 -34.75 10.37
CA ALA A 176 -1.78 -35.29 9.33
C ALA A 176 -1.16 -36.60 9.81
#